data_AF-A0AAU0QJJ6-F1
#
_entry.id   AF-A0AAU0QJJ6-F1
#
_cell.length_a   1.000
_cell.length_b   1.000
_cell.length_c   1.000
_cell.angle_alpha   90.00
_cell.angle_beta   90.00
_cell.angle_gamma   90.00
#
_symmetry.space_group_name_H-M   'P 1'
#
loop_
_entity.id
_entity.type
_entity.pdbx_description
1 polymer ?
#
loop_
_entity_poly.entity_id
_entity_poly.type
_entity_poly.pdbx_seq_one_letter_code
_entity_poly.pdbx_strand_id
1 'polypeptide(L)'
;VRCIAQMVNSQANNIKSGWKNIFSVFHLAAGDQEEAIVELAFQTTGKIIMELYDKHFTAIIDSFQDAVKCLSEFACNARFPDLSMEAIRLVRTCALSVHAAPHLFAEHFSLSCVVNRCKLDVRTRALTVLFEIVKTYGDSFSPHWWKDLFKILFRIFDNMKLPEQYTEKAEW
;
A
#
# COMPACT_ATOMS: atom_id res chain seq x y z
N VAL A 1 -8.98 -3.99 18.50
CA VAL A 1 -8.20 -2.82 18.01
C VAL A 1 -7.32 -2.20 19.09
N ARG A 2 -7.87 -1.69 20.20
CA ARG A 2 -7.09 -1.01 21.27
C ARG A 2 -5.88 -1.78 21.78
N CYS A 3 -6.02 -3.08 22.07
CA CYS A 3 -4.89 -3.92 22.53
C CYS A 3 -3.77 -4.02 21.48
N ILE A 4 -4.11 -4.19 20.21
CA ILE A 4 -3.15 -4.26 19.11
C ILE A 4 -2.46 -2.90 18.90
N ALA A 5 -3.21 -1.80 18.95
CA ALA A 5 -2.66 -0.46 18.87
C ALA A 5 -1.65 -0.18 20.00
N GLN A 6 -1.99 -0.57 21.24
CA GLN A 6 -1.10 -0.47 22.38
C GLN A 6 0.15 -1.35 22.23
N MET A 7 -0.01 -2.58 21.72
CA MET A 7 1.09 -3.49 21.45
C MET A 7 2.06 -2.90 20.40
N VAL A 8 1.55 -2.36 19.29
CA VAL A 8 2.38 -1.67 18.29
C VAL A 8 3.09 -0.47 18.91
N ASN A 9 2.38 0.34 19.69
CA ASN A 9 2.95 1.56 20.27
C ASN A 9 4.04 1.29 21.31
N SER A 10 3.92 0.22 22.09
CA SER A 10 4.83 -0.08 23.21
C SER A 10 5.89 -1.13 22.88
N GLN A 11 5.62 -2.02 21.92
CA GLN A 11 6.42 -3.21 21.67
C GLN A 11 6.85 -3.38 20.21
N ALA A 12 6.68 -2.38 19.33
CA ALA A 12 7.05 -2.48 17.91
C ALA A 12 8.44 -3.15 17.66
N ASN A 13 9.46 -2.74 18.42
CA ASN A 13 10.82 -3.27 18.30
C ASN A 13 10.94 -4.77 18.61
N ASN A 14 10.00 -5.32 19.38
CA ASN A 14 9.96 -6.72 19.80
C ASN A 14 9.06 -7.58 18.87
N ILE A 15 8.29 -6.97 17.96
CA ILE A 15 7.42 -7.68 17.03
C ILE A 15 8.25 -8.15 15.83
N LYS A 16 8.71 -9.41 15.89
CA LYS A 16 9.46 -10.05 14.81
C LYS A 16 8.56 -10.72 13.76
N SER A 17 7.33 -11.04 14.13
CA SER A 17 6.33 -11.71 13.28
C SER A 17 4.92 -11.29 13.70
N GLY A 18 3.92 -11.61 12.87
CA GLY A 18 2.51 -11.27 13.15
C GLY A 18 2.04 -9.95 12.56
N TRP A 19 2.90 -9.20 11.86
CA TRP A 19 2.53 -7.96 11.17
C TRP A 19 1.36 -8.12 10.19
N LYS A 20 1.28 -9.25 9.48
CA LYS A 20 0.12 -9.59 8.63
C LYS A 20 -1.18 -9.62 9.41
N ASN A 21 -1.18 -10.23 10.60
CA ASN A 21 -2.36 -10.32 11.45
C ASN A 21 -2.74 -8.94 12.02
N ILE A 22 -1.75 -8.12 12.35
CA ILE A 22 -1.96 -6.74 12.80
C ILE A 22 -2.70 -5.94 11.72
N PHE A 23 -2.19 -5.95 10.47
CA PHE A 23 -2.85 -5.28 9.35
C PHE A 23 -4.21 -5.90 9.00
N SER A 24 -4.37 -7.22 9.14
CA SER A 24 -5.68 -7.87 8.96
C SER A 24 -6.72 -7.38 9.98
N VAL A 25 -6.34 -7.19 11.25
CA VAL A 25 -7.23 -6.62 12.28
C VAL A 25 -7.58 -5.18 11.96
N PHE A 26 -6.63 -4.37 11.51
CA PHE A 26 -6.90 -2.97 11.13
C PHE A 26 -7.73 -2.86 9.86
N HIS A 27 -7.55 -3.76 8.90
CA HIS A 27 -8.40 -3.85 7.71
C HIS A 27 -9.85 -4.14 8.08
N LEU A 28 -10.10 -5.10 8.99
CA LEU A 28 -11.47 -5.33 9.47
C LEU A 28 -12.04 -4.12 10.22
N ALA A 29 -11.20 -3.46 11.05
CA ALA A 29 -11.59 -2.27 11.77
C ALA A 29 -11.87 -1.04 10.88
N ALA A 30 -11.30 -1.00 9.66
CA ALA A 30 -11.52 0.09 8.72
C ALA A 30 -12.97 0.16 8.21
N GLY A 31 -13.69 -0.97 8.23
CA GLY A 31 -15.12 -1.05 7.89
C GLY A 31 -16.07 -0.94 9.09
N ASP A 32 -15.56 -0.61 10.29
CA ASP A 32 -16.39 -0.49 11.50
C ASP A 32 -17.29 0.76 11.45
N GLN A 33 -18.41 0.73 12.19
CA GLN A 33 -19.33 1.85 12.28
C GLN A 33 -18.90 2.88 13.33
N GLU A 34 -18.17 2.44 14.35
CA GLU A 34 -17.66 3.26 15.44
C GLU A 34 -16.43 4.05 14.98
N GLU A 35 -16.58 5.37 14.83
CA GLU A 35 -15.51 6.29 14.41
C GLU A 35 -14.24 6.12 15.24
N ALA A 36 -14.36 6.01 16.57
CA ALA A 36 -13.21 5.84 17.46
C ALA A 36 -12.41 4.55 17.19
N ILE A 37 -13.04 3.51 16.65
CA ILE A 37 -12.37 2.26 16.27
C ILE A 37 -11.62 2.46 14.95
N VAL A 38 -12.28 3.05 13.96
CA VAL A 38 -11.73 3.34 12.63
C VAL A 38 -10.53 4.28 12.75
N GLU A 39 -10.67 5.39 13.48
CA GLU A 39 -9.61 6.37 13.69
C GLU A 39 -8.40 5.76 14.40
N LEU A 40 -8.62 4.98 15.46
CA LEU A 40 -7.51 4.35 16.18
C LEU A 40 -6.74 3.36 15.31
N ALA A 41 -7.46 2.56 14.51
CA ALA A 41 -6.85 1.64 13.56
C ALA A 41 -6.07 2.40 12.48
N PHE A 42 -6.63 3.49 11.95
CA PHE A 42 -6.00 4.32 10.94
C PHE A 42 -4.75 5.03 11.46
N GLN A 43 -4.82 5.69 12.61
CA GLN A 43 -3.69 6.36 13.25
C GLN A 43 -2.54 5.39 13.52
N THR A 44 -2.87 4.18 14.02
CA THR A 44 -1.84 3.16 14.25
C THR A 44 -1.24 2.67 12.94
N THR A 45 -2.06 2.46 11.90
CA THR A 45 -1.59 2.08 10.56
C THR A 45 -0.66 3.14 9.99
N GLY A 46 -1.04 4.42 10.05
CA GLY A 46 -0.22 5.54 9.61
C GLY A 46 1.13 5.60 10.33
N LYS A 47 1.15 5.39 11.65
CA LYS A 47 2.40 5.29 12.42
C LYS A 47 3.30 4.16 11.92
N ILE A 48 2.75 2.99 11.65
CA ILE A 48 3.54 1.86 11.13
C ILE A 48 4.20 2.24 9.79
N ILE A 49 3.43 2.83 8.86
CA ILE A 49 3.93 3.22 7.54
C ILE A 49 4.96 4.35 7.62
N MET A 50 4.71 5.38 8.44
CA MET A 50 5.52 6.60 8.47
C MET A 50 6.75 6.48 9.35
N GLU A 51 6.71 5.65 10.41
CA GLU A 51 7.81 5.57 11.38
C GLU A 51 8.50 4.21 11.41
N LEU A 52 7.75 3.12 11.28
CA LEU A 52 8.30 1.78 11.48
C LEU A 52 8.83 1.16 10.21
N TYR A 53 8.31 1.53 9.03
CA TYR A 53 8.88 1.08 7.76
C TYR A 53 10.34 1.52 7.63
N ASP A 54 10.68 2.76 8.02
CA ASP A 54 12.07 3.23 7.96
C ASP A 54 12.98 2.53 8.98
N LYS A 55 12.45 2.14 10.15
CA LYS A 55 13.25 1.59 11.28
C LYS A 55 13.35 0.08 11.29
N HIS A 56 12.31 -0.62 10.84
CA HIS A 56 12.13 -2.07 10.97
C HIS A 56 11.67 -2.71 9.66
N PHE A 57 12.10 -2.16 8.53
CA PHE A 57 11.64 -2.55 7.21
C PHE A 57 11.66 -4.07 6.98
N THR A 58 12.78 -4.72 7.31
CA THR A 58 12.99 -6.17 7.11
C THR A 58 12.01 -7.04 7.88
N ALA A 59 11.54 -6.61 9.05
CA ALA A 59 10.55 -7.35 9.84
C ALA A 59 9.11 -7.17 9.29
N ILE A 60 8.85 -6.06 8.60
CA ILE A 60 7.51 -5.66 8.19
C ILE A 60 7.25 -5.93 6.70
N ILE A 61 8.28 -5.97 5.86
CA ILE A 61 8.18 -6.08 4.40
C ILE A 61 7.33 -7.27 3.92
N ASP A 62 7.35 -8.40 4.64
CA ASP A 62 6.54 -9.57 4.32
C ASP A 62 5.03 -9.29 4.41
N SER A 63 4.63 -8.29 5.21
CA SER A 63 3.25 -7.83 5.39
C SER A 63 2.88 -6.59 4.57
N PHE A 64 3.75 -6.16 3.66
CA PHE A 64 3.54 -4.95 2.86
C PHE A 64 2.23 -5.00 2.06
N GLN A 65 1.86 -6.17 1.52
CA GLN A 65 0.60 -6.33 0.79
C GLN A 65 -0.62 -6.17 1.70
N ASP A 66 -0.55 -6.70 2.93
CA ASP A 66 -1.61 -6.58 3.93
C ASP A 66 -1.78 -5.12 4.36
N ALA A 67 -0.67 -4.37 4.46
CA ALA A 67 -0.68 -2.94 4.76
C ALA A 67 -1.37 -2.13 3.65
N VAL A 68 -1.00 -2.37 2.38
CA VAL A 68 -1.65 -1.69 1.24
C VAL A 68 -3.13 -2.05 1.17
N LYS A 69 -3.49 -3.32 1.39
CA LYS A 69 -4.90 -3.76 1.44
C LYS A 69 -5.67 -3.05 2.57
N CYS A 70 -5.06 -2.92 3.74
CA CYS A 70 -5.64 -2.21 4.87
C CYS A 70 -5.86 -0.72 4.55
N LEU A 71 -4.87 -0.04 3.97
CA LEU A 71 -4.98 1.36 3.56
C LEU A 71 -6.04 1.58 2.47
N SER A 72 -6.18 0.64 1.52
CA SER A 72 -7.23 0.70 0.51
C SER A 72 -8.64 0.66 1.11
N GLU A 73 -8.84 -0.13 2.16
CA GLU A 73 -10.14 -0.17 2.86
C GLU A 73 -10.46 1.18 3.52
N PHE A 74 -9.47 1.80 4.16
CA PHE A 74 -9.62 3.15 4.70
C PHE A 74 -9.88 4.19 3.60
N ALA A 75 -9.20 4.09 2.45
CA ALA A 75 -9.35 5.00 1.32
C ALA A 75 -10.72 4.90 0.64
N CYS A 76 -11.37 3.74 0.72
CA CYS A 76 -12.69 3.49 0.17
C CYS A 76 -13.83 3.81 1.15
N ASN A 77 -13.54 4.24 2.39
CA ASN A 77 -14.56 4.46 3.41
C ASN A 77 -15.25 5.83 3.24
N ALA A 78 -16.36 5.84 2.49
CA ALA A 78 -17.20 7.00 2.22
C ALA A 78 -17.60 7.81 3.46
N ARG A 79 -17.70 7.16 4.63
CA ARG A 79 -18.19 7.78 5.87
C ARG A 79 -17.18 8.78 6.44
N PHE A 80 -15.89 8.58 6.17
CA PHE A 80 -14.80 9.39 6.71
C PHE A 80 -13.92 9.92 5.55
N PRO A 81 -14.35 10.97 4.84
CA PRO A 81 -13.66 11.45 3.63
C PRO A 81 -12.25 12.01 3.91
N ASP A 82 -12.04 12.70 5.02
CA ASP A 82 -10.71 13.23 5.38
C ASP A 82 -9.72 12.09 5.68
N LEU A 83 -10.19 11.06 6.40
CA LEU A 83 -9.42 9.84 6.67
C LEU A 83 -9.10 9.09 5.37
N SER A 84 -10.09 8.97 4.48
CA SER A 84 -9.91 8.37 3.15
C SER A 84 -8.83 9.09 2.34
N MET A 85 -8.83 10.42 2.38
CA MET A 85 -7.81 11.24 1.69
C MET A 85 -6.41 11.04 2.27
N GLU A 86 -6.27 10.96 3.59
CA GLU A 86 -4.98 10.67 4.21
C GLU A 86 -4.53 9.22 3.94
N ALA A 87 -5.45 8.27 3.86
CA ALA A 87 -5.14 6.90 3.47
C ALA A 87 -4.54 6.83 2.07
N ILE A 88 -5.07 7.59 1.11
CA ILE A 88 -4.50 7.73 -0.24
C ILE A 88 -3.05 8.28 -0.19
N ARG A 89 -2.77 9.25 0.70
CA ARG A 89 -1.41 9.77 0.90
C ARG A 89 -0.45 8.72 1.46
N LEU A 90 -0.91 7.87 2.37
CA LEU A 90 -0.12 6.75 2.89
C LEU A 90 0.11 5.67 1.82
N VAL A 91 -0.87 5.37 0.96
CA VAL A 91 -0.67 4.49 -0.20
C VAL A 91 0.43 5.02 -1.13
N ARG A 92 0.48 6.34 -1.35
CA ARG A 92 1.58 6.98 -2.10
C ARG A 92 2.93 6.77 -1.42
N THR A 93 2.98 6.86 -0.10
CA THR A 93 4.20 6.62 0.69
C THR A 93 4.68 5.18 0.52
N CYS A 94 3.79 4.19 0.59
CA CYS A 94 4.11 2.80 0.30
C CYS A 94 4.71 2.60 -1.10
N ALA A 95 4.16 3.26 -2.12
CA ALA A 95 4.70 3.19 -3.48
C ALA A 95 6.11 3.78 -3.59
N LEU A 96 6.42 4.85 -2.85
CA LEU A 96 7.76 5.42 -2.77
C LEU A 96 8.74 4.47 -2.09
N SER A 97 8.33 3.74 -1.03
CA SER A 97 9.18 2.74 -0.37
C SER A 97 9.58 1.62 -1.34
N VAL A 98 8.67 1.15 -2.21
CA VAL A 98 8.98 0.15 -3.25
C VAL A 98 10.00 0.67 -4.25
N HIS A 99 9.85 1.93 -4.66
CA HIS A 99 10.77 2.56 -5.60
C HIS A 99 12.17 2.80 -4.99
N ALA A 100 12.24 3.15 -3.71
CA ALA A 100 13.50 3.43 -3.01
C ALA A 100 14.32 2.17 -2.71
N ALA A 101 13.65 1.03 -2.47
CA ALA A 101 14.32 -0.22 -2.07
C ALA A 101 13.95 -1.44 -2.95
N PRO A 102 14.09 -1.37 -4.29
CA PRO A 102 13.59 -2.40 -5.20
C PRO A 102 14.28 -3.76 -4.99
N HIS A 103 15.53 -3.77 -4.51
CA HIS A 103 16.29 -4.99 -4.22
C HIS A 103 15.74 -5.75 -3.01
N LEU A 104 15.35 -5.06 -1.93
CA LEU A 104 14.76 -5.69 -0.74
C LEU A 104 13.42 -6.35 -1.07
N PHE A 105 12.60 -5.68 -1.89
CA PHE A 105 11.38 -6.28 -2.42
C PHE A 105 11.69 -7.43 -3.37
N ALA A 106 12.71 -7.31 -4.22
CA ALA A 106 13.11 -8.41 -5.08
C ALA A 106 13.51 -9.63 -4.24
N GLU A 107 14.30 -9.51 -3.19
CA GLU A 107 14.74 -10.63 -2.33
C GLU A 107 13.58 -11.28 -1.56
N HIS A 108 12.77 -10.48 -0.85
CA HIS A 108 11.67 -11.01 -0.04
C HIS A 108 10.52 -11.60 -0.88
N PHE A 109 10.27 -11.05 -2.07
CA PHE A 109 9.23 -11.57 -2.97
C PHE A 109 9.78 -12.60 -3.98
N SER A 110 11.09 -12.67 -4.24
CA SER A 110 11.69 -13.68 -5.13
C SER A 110 11.80 -15.06 -4.48
N LEU A 111 12.08 -15.15 -3.18
CA LEU A 111 12.17 -16.45 -2.51
C LEU A 111 10.80 -17.12 -2.25
N SER A 112 9.70 -16.38 -2.42
CA SER A 112 8.32 -16.91 -2.35
C SER A 112 7.61 -17.00 -3.72
N CYS A 113 8.17 -16.48 -4.81
CA CYS A 113 7.40 -16.30 -6.06
C CYS A 113 8.26 -16.22 -7.35
N VAL A 114 9.15 -17.19 -7.62
CA VAL A 114 9.66 -17.37 -9.00
C VAL A 114 8.65 -18.12 -9.90
N VAL A 115 7.65 -18.81 -9.34
CA VAL A 115 6.71 -19.60 -10.16
C VAL A 115 5.26 -19.12 -9.95
N ASN A 116 4.90 -18.08 -10.70
CA ASN A 116 3.58 -17.93 -11.33
C ASN A 116 2.45 -17.08 -10.69
N ARG A 117 2.68 -16.07 -9.83
CA ARG A 117 1.55 -15.18 -9.39
C ARG A 117 1.79 -13.68 -9.16
N CYS A 118 2.89 -13.04 -9.57
CA CYS A 118 3.12 -11.63 -9.15
C CYS A 118 3.61 -10.60 -10.19
N LYS A 119 3.52 -10.82 -11.51
CA LYS A 119 3.78 -9.71 -12.47
C LYS A 119 2.55 -8.92 -12.93
N LEU A 120 1.33 -9.47 -12.81
CA LEU A 120 0.11 -8.81 -13.29
C LEU A 120 -0.86 -8.38 -12.17
N ASP A 121 -0.86 -9.03 -11.00
CA ASP A 121 -2.01 -8.93 -10.08
C ASP A 121 -1.94 -7.76 -9.09
N VAL A 122 -0.76 -7.34 -8.60
CA VAL A 122 -0.65 -6.24 -7.63
C VAL A 122 -0.87 -4.87 -8.28
N ARG A 123 -0.29 -4.64 -9.48
CA ARG A 123 -0.49 -3.38 -10.21
C ARG A 123 -1.90 -3.27 -10.76
N THR A 124 -2.45 -4.36 -11.29
CA THR A 124 -3.84 -4.35 -11.79
C THR A 124 -4.81 -4.16 -10.63
N ARG A 125 -4.62 -4.82 -9.48
CA ARG A 125 -5.48 -4.59 -8.30
C ARG A 125 -5.31 -3.22 -7.67
N ALA A 126 -4.09 -2.69 -7.56
CA ALA A 126 -3.87 -1.33 -7.10
C ALA A 126 -4.49 -0.32 -8.07
N LEU A 127 -4.37 -0.53 -9.39
CA LEU A 127 -5.07 0.26 -10.40
C LEU A 127 -6.58 0.09 -10.32
N THR A 128 -7.11 -1.11 -10.11
CA THR A 128 -8.55 -1.35 -9.95
C THR A 128 -9.09 -0.60 -8.75
N VAL A 129 -8.43 -0.69 -7.59
CA VAL A 129 -8.81 0.07 -6.39
C VAL A 129 -8.71 1.57 -6.64
N LEU A 130 -7.63 2.03 -7.29
CA LEU A 130 -7.41 3.45 -7.56
C LEU A 130 -8.42 3.98 -8.61
N PHE A 131 -8.79 3.16 -9.61
CA PHE A 131 -9.87 3.46 -10.55
C PHE A 131 -11.26 3.39 -9.90
N GLU A 132 -11.51 2.48 -8.96
CA GLU A 132 -12.77 2.38 -8.21
C GLU A 132 -12.97 3.56 -7.25
N ILE A 133 -11.92 3.97 -6.55
CA ILE A 133 -11.90 5.18 -5.71
C ILE A 133 -12.19 6.41 -6.57
N VAL A 134 -11.53 6.53 -7.72
CA VAL A 134 -11.75 7.62 -8.67
C VAL A 134 -13.16 7.63 -9.24
N LYS A 135 -13.69 6.45 -9.60
CA LYS A 135 -15.04 6.32 -10.15
C LYS A 135 -16.13 6.62 -9.11
N THR A 136 -15.87 6.31 -7.83
CA THR A 136 -16.85 6.45 -6.75
C THR A 136 -16.82 7.83 -6.10
N TYR A 137 -15.64 8.44 -5.99
CA TYR A 137 -15.44 9.69 -5.23
C TYR A 137 -14.79 10.82 -6.04
N GLY A 138 -14.46 10.59 -7.31
CA GLY A 138 -13.74 11.57 -8.14
C GLY A 138 -14.46 12.91 -8.31
N ASP A 139 -15.80 12.92 -8.25
CA ASP A 139 -16.60 14.16 -8.31
C ASP A 139 -16.45 15.02 -7.04
N SER A 140 -16.11 14.38 -5.91
CA SER A 140 -15.81 15.05 -4.64
C SER A 140 -14.34 15.49 -4.53
N PHE A 141 -13.49 15.14 -5.51
CA PHE A 141 -12.07 15.44 -5.45
C PHE A 141 -11.79 16.89 -5.80
N SER A 142 -11.02 17.55 -4.93
CA SER A 142 -10.49 18.86 -5.22
C SER A 142 -9.52 18.81 -6.42
N PRO A 143 -9.48 19.83 -7.31
CA PRO A 143 -8.70 19.79 -8.55
C PRO A 143 -7.21 19.50 -8.39
N HIS A 144 -6.62 19.84 -7.25
CA HIS A 144 -5.21 19.57 -6.99
C HIS A 144 -4.94 18.09 -6.66
N TRP A 145 -5.91 17.36 -6.10
CA TRP A 145 -5.80 15.93 -5.83
C TRP A 145 -5.77 15.11 -7.10
N TRP A 146 -6.51 15.52 -8.13
CA TRP A 146 -6.42 14.93 -9.46
C TRP A 146 -4.99 14.95 -10.01
N LYS A 147 -4.25 16.06 -9.82
CA LYS A 147 -2.86 16.15 -10.27
C LYS A 147 -1.95 15.16 -9.55
N ASP A 148 -2.15 14.96 -8.25
CA ASP A 148 -1.37 13.98 -7.47
C ASP A 148 -1.72 12.54 -7.83
N LEU A 149 -3.00 12.24 -7.99
CA LEU A 149 -3.52 10.96 -8.45
C LEU A 149 -2.98 10.61 -9.85
N PHE A 150 -3.06 11.54 -10.81
CA PHE A 150 -2.55 11.32 -12.16
C PHE A 150 -1.04 11.11 -12.17
N LYS A 151 -0.26 11.81 -11.32
CA LYS A 151 1.18 11.54 -11.18
C LYS A 151 1.48 10.12 -10.73
N ILE A 152 0.63 9.55 -9.86
CA ILE A 152 0.75 8.17 -9.38
C ILE A 152 0.36 7.20 -10.50
N LEU A 153 -0.79 7.40 -11.15
CA LEU A 153 -1.23 6.62 -12.31
C LEU A 153 -0.15 6.61 -13.41
N PHE A 154 0.31 7.78 -13.83
CA PHE A 154 1.34 7.90 -14.86
C PHE A 154 2.64 7.23 -14.47
N ARG A 155 3.10 7.30 -13.20
CA ARG A 155 4.27 6.53 -12.76
C ARG A 155 4.05 5.01 -12.78
N ILE A 156 2.84 4.55 -12.53
CA ILE A 156 2.49 3.12 -12.64
C ILE A 156 2.50 2.67 -14.11
N PHE A 157 2.05 3.54 -15.04
CA PHE A 157 2.02 3.27 -16.48
C PHE A 157 3.37 3.50 -17.20
N ASP A 158 4.18 4.50 -16.84
CA ASP A 158 5.47 4.81 -17.51
C ASP A 158 6.51 3.69 -17.33
N ASN A 159 6.46 2.97 -16.22
CA ASN A 159 7.28 1.79 -15.96
C ASN A 159 6.88 0.56 -16.82
N MET A 160 5.93 0.71 -17.76
CA MET A 160 5.57 -0.29 -18.78
C MET A 160 6.30 -0.11 -20.11
N LYS A 161 7.20 0.88 -20.26
CA LYS A 161 8.05 0.95 -21.44
C LYS A 161 9.01 -0.25 -21.45
N LEU A 162 8.64 -1.26 -22.25
CA LEU A 162 9.50 -2.37 -22.64
C LEU A 162 10.81 -1.82 -23.21
N PRO A 163 11.97 -2.47 -22.98
CA PRO A 163 13.19 -2.07 -23.66
C PRO A 163 13.00 -2.23 -25.16
N GLU A 164 13.15 -1.13 -25.90
CA GLU A 164 13.37 -1.18 -27.34
C GLU A 164 14.72 -1.86 -27.61
N GLN A 165 14.69 -2.82 -28.54
CA GLN A 165 15.82 -3.37 -29.31
C GLN A 165 16.89 -4.18 -28.57
N TYR A 166 16.89 -5.49 -28.83
CA TYR A 166 18.11 -6.13 -29.33
C TYR A 166 17.81 -6.78 -30.69
N THR A 167 18.50 -6.22 -31.67
CA THR A 167 18.63 -6.70 -33.04
C THR A 167 19.36 -8.03 -32.99
N GLU A 168 18.71 -9.13 -33.34
CA GLU A 168 19.47 -10.28 -33.85
C GLU A 168 19.47 -10.18 -35.37
N LYS A 169 20.60 -9.65 -35.85
CA LYS A 169 21.00 -9.65 -37.23
C LYS A 169 21.10 -11.09 -37.73
N ALA A 170 20.80 -11.24 -39.02
CA ALA A 170 21.00 -12.44 -39.80
C ALA A 170 22.36 -13.11 -39.59
N GLU A 171 22.36 -14.44 -39.56
CA GLU A 171 23.41 -15.23 -40.19
C GLU A 171 22.77 -16.31 -41.08
N TRP A 172 23.47 -16.60 -42.16
CA TRP A 172 22.99 -17.01 -43.49
C TRP A 172 22.73 -18.52 -43.60
#